data_AF-A0A7K1TK11-F1
#
_entry.id   AF-A0A7K1TK11-F1
#
_cell.length_a   1.000
_cell.length_b   1.000
_cell.length_c   1.000
_cell.angle_alpha   90.00
_cell.angle_beta   90.00
_cell.angle_gamma   90.00
#
_symmetry.space_group_name_H-M   'P 1'
#
loop_
_entity.id
_entity.type
_entity.pdbx_description
1 polymer ?
#
loop_
_entity_poly.entity_id
_entity_poly.type
_entity_poly.pdbx_seq_one_letter_code
_entity_poly.pdbx_strand_id
1 'polypeptide(L)'
;MLFVDMLLVMVVAISFIPIMTGYCAASRGRSFWVWFALGWLLPIISFLLLFALIARDELDPGRRLLSEARQILKEAEEKAISK
;
A
#
# COMPACT_ATOMS: atom_id res chain seq x y z
N MET A 1 -5.79 -21.33 23.20
CA MET A 1 -4.67 -22.07 22.60
C MET A 1 -4.71 -21.96 21.09
N LEU A 2 -5.70 -22.54 20.39
CA LEU A 2 -5.79 -22.52 18.91
C LEU A 2 -5.56 -21.17 18.22
N PHE A 3 -6.10 -20.06 18.75
CA PHE A 3 -5.90 -18.73 18.14
C PHE A 3 -4.43 -18.26 18.18
N VAL A 4 -3.75 -18.49 19.31
CA VAL A 4 -2.34 -18.10 19.48
C VAL A 4 -1.46 -18.95 18.57
N ASP A 5 -1.75 -20.25 18.47
CA ASP A 5 -1.04 -21.18 17.61
C ASP A 5 -1.18 -20.77 16.13
N MET A 6 -2.40 -20.41 15.71
CA MET A 6 -2.65 -19.92 14.35
C MET A 6 -1.91 -18.62 14.05
N LEU A 7 -1.87 -17.69 15.00
CA LEU A 7 -1.17 -16.41 14.85
C LEU A 7 0.35 -16.63 14.75
N LEU A 8 0.91 -17.54 15.55
CA LEU A 8 2.32 -17.93 15.46
C LEU A 8 2.65 -18.55 14.10
N VAL A 9 1.85 -19.50 13.61
CA VAL A 9 2.05 -20.12 12.30
C VAL A 9 2.04 -19.06 11.20
N MET A 10 1.10 -18.12 11.25
CA MET A 10 1.02 -17.03 10.28
C MET A 10 2.24 -16.11 10.34
N VAL A 11 2.69 -15.71 11.54
CA VAL A 11 3.89 -14.87 11.70
C VAL A 11 5.13 -15.59 11.17
N VAL A 12 5.30 -16.88 11.45
CA VAL A 12 6.42 -17.68 10.94
C VAL A 12 6.37 -17.80 9.41
N ALA A 13 5.19 -18.06 8.85
CA ALA A 13 5.02 -18.14 7.40
C ALA A 13 5.36 -16.82 6.71
N ILE A 14 4.89 -15.69 7.24
CA ILE A 14 5.21 -14.35 6.70
C ILE A 14 6.69 -14.01 6.88
N SER A 15 7.30 -14.44 7.99
CA SER A 15 8.72 -14.22 8.29
C SER A 15 9.66 -14.92 7.30
N PHE A 16 9.17 -15.89 6.53
CA PHE A 16 10.01 -16.66 5.61
C PHE A 16 10.77 -15.76 4.63
N ILE A 17 10.10 -14.75 4.07
CA ILE A 17 10.72 -13.80 3.14
C ILE A 17 11.82 -12.98 3.85
N PRO A 18 11.56 -12.25 4.95
CA PRO A 18 12.59 -11.56 5.72
C PRO A 18 13.77 -12.43 6.16
N ILE A 19 13.50 -13.67 6.59
CA ILE A 19 14.53 -14.63 7.00
C ILE A 19 15.44 -14.98 5.82
N MET A 20 14.86 -15.30 4.65
CA MET A 20 15.62 -15.60 3.45
C MET A 20 16.41 -14.39 2.96
N THR A 21 15.85 -13.18 3.04
CA THR A 21 16.57 -11.94 2.74
C THR A 21 17.78 -11.75 3.66
N GLY A 22 17.60 -11.93 4.97
CA GLY A 22 18.68 -11.88 5.95
C GLY A 22 19.76 -12.93 5.69
N TYR A 23 19.36 -14.17 5.39
CA TYR A 23 20.28 -15.27 5.09
C TYR A 23 21.11 -14.99 3.84
N CYS A 24 20.48 -14.52 2.75
CA CYS A 24 21.17 -14.13 1.52
C CYS A 24 22.13 -12.95 1.72
N ALA A 25 21.87 -12.07 2.68
CA ALA A 25 22.80 -10.99 3.02
C ALA A 25 23.98 -11.50 3.85
N ALA A 26 23.71 -12.37 4.82
CA ALA A 26 24.72 -13.00 5.67
C ALA A 26 25.71 -13.83 4.84
N SER A 27 25.22 -14.60 3.86
CA SER A 27 26.07 -15.38 2.95
C SER A 27 26.97 -14.52 2.04
N ARG A 28 26.65 -13.23 1.90
CA ARG A 28 27.44 -12.24 1.14
C ARG A 28 28.30 -11.34 2.05
N GLY A 29 28.47 -11.70 3.33
CA GLY A 29 29.28 -10.94 4.28
C GLY A 29 28.64 -9.65 4.81
N ARG A 30 27.32 -9.48 4.63
CA ARG A 30 26.56 -8.35 5.20
C ARG A 30 25.84 -8.79 6.49
N SER A 31 25.40 -7.81 7.30
CA SER A 31 24.71 -8.09 8.56
C SER A 31 23.33 -8.71 8.35
N PHE A 32 23.10 -9.92 8.86
CA PHE A 32 21.79 -10.59 8.84
C PHE A 32 20.66 -9.69 9.36
N TRP A 33 20.87 -9.08 10.55
CA TRP A 33 19.84 -8.36 11.28
C TRP A 33 19.35 -7.11 10.56
N VAL A 34 20.26 -6.38 9.89
CA VAL A 34 19.89 -5.20 9.11
C VAL A 34 18.96 -5.59 7.96
N TRP A 35 19.32 -6.64 7.22
CA TRP A 35 18.56 -7.08 6.06
C TRP A 35 17.26 -7.80 6.43
N PHE A 36 17.24 -8.53 7.54
CA PHE A 36 16.03 -9.08 8.13
C PHE A 36 15.04 -7.97 8.54
N ALA A 37 15.52 -6.94 9.25
CA ALA A 37 14.70 -5.80 9.64
C ALA A 37 14.18 -5.03 8.42
N LEU A 38 15.01 -4.84 7.39
CA LEU A 38 14.58 -4.23 6.12
C LEU A 38 13.50 -5.05 5.41
N GLY A 39 13.59 -6.39 5.45
CA GLY A 39 12.57 -7.27 4.89
C GLY A 39 11.19 -7.08 5.53
N TRP A 40 11.14 -6.71 6.80
CA TRP A 40 9.91 -6.34 7.51
C TRP A 40 9.49 -4.89 7.28
N LEU A 41 10.45 -3.98 7.31
CA LEU A 41 10.19 -2.55 7.32
C LEU A 41 9.74 -2.01 5.96
N LEU A 42 10.34 -2.50 4.86
CA LEU A 42 10.04 -2.03 3.51
C LEU A 42 8.56 -2.22 3.12
N PRO A 43 7.95 -3.40 3.31
CA PRO A 43 6.52 -3.58 3.04
C PRO A 43 5.65 -2.62 3.84
N ILE A 44 5.93 -2.46 5.14
CA ILE A 44 5.16 -1.57 6.02
C ILE A 44 5.23 -0.12 5.52
N ILE A 45 6.44 0.38 5.23
CA ILE A 45 6.62 1.73 4.69
C ILE A 45 5.90 1.89 3.35
N SER A 46 5.98 0.89 2.46
CA SER A 46 5.29 0.90 1.18
C SER A 46 3.77 1.04 1.34
N PHE A 47 3.18 0.26 2.25
CA PHE A 47 1.76 0.36 2.57
C PHE A 47 1.38 1.72 3.15
N LEU A 48 2.19 2.27 4.06
CA LEU A 48 1.96 3.61 4.62
C LEU A 48 2.01 4.69 3.54
N LEU A 49 2.93 4.58 2.59
CA LEU A 49 3.03 5.51 1.47
C LEU A 49 1.81 5.43 0.55
N LEU A 50 1.36 4.22 0.20
CA LEU A 50 0.16 4.00 -0.60
C LEU A 50 -1.07 4.54 0.12
N PHE A 51 -1.21 4.25 1.41
CA PHE A 51 -2.29 4.77 2.22
C PHE A 51 -2.28 6.30 2.26
N ALA A 52 -1.12 6.91 2.47
CA ALA A 52 -0.99 8.37 2.46
C ALA A 52 -1.33 8.95 1.08
N LEU A 53 -0.93 8.30 -0.01
CA LEU A 53 -1.25 8.73 -1.37
C LEU A 53 -2.75 8.68 -1.63
N ILE A 54 -3.41 7.59 -1.26
CA ILE A 54 -4.87 7.42 -1.38
C ILE A 54 -5.59 8.43 -0.50
N ALA A 55 -5.16 8.61 0.75
CA ALA A 55 -5.74 9.59 1.66
C ALA A 55 -5.61 11.01 1.10
N ARG A 56 -4.46 11.37 0.52
CA ARG A 56 -4.29 12.66 -0.15
C ARG A 56 -5.20 12.79 -1.37
N ASP A 57 -5.34 11.73 -2.16
CA ASP A 57 -6.18 11.74 -3.37
C ASP A 57 -7.67 11.92 -3.05
N GLU A 58 -8.14 11.28 -1.96
CA GLU A 58 -9.54 11.39 -1.50
C GLU A 58 -9.82 12.72 -0.80
N LEU A 59 -8.83 13.26 -0.09
CA LEU A 59 -8.94 14.53 0.63
C LEU A 59 -8.70 15.76 -0.25
N ASP A 60 -8.31 15.61 -1.51
CA ASP A 60 -8.07 16.74 -2.41
C ASP A 60 -9.41 17.35 -2.86
N PRO A 61 -9.79 18.54 -2.36
CA PRO A 61 -11.06 19.19 -2.71
C PRO A 61 -11.16 19.48 -4.21
N GLY A 62 -10.00 19.63 -4.88
CA GLY A 62 -9.92 19.87 -6.31
C GLY A 62 -10.53 18.75 -7.14
N ARG A 63 -10.45 17.50 -6.70
CA ARG A 63 -11.06 16.36 -7.41
C ARG A 63 -12.59 16.40 -7.38
N ARG A 64 -13.18 16.76 -6.24
CA ARG A 64 -14.62 16.96 -6.11
C ARG A 64 -15.11 18.04 -7.06
N LEU A 65 -14.45 19.21 -7.03
CA LEU A 65 -14.78 20.34 -7.90
C LEU A 65 -14.62 19.98 -9.39
N LEU A 66 -13.57 19.23 -9.75
CA LEU A 66 -13.37 18.72 -11.12
C LEU A 66 -14.47 17.74 -11.53
N SER A 67 -14.91 16.85 -10.64
CA SER A 67 -15.98 15.90 -10.94
C SER A 67 -17.33 16.59 -11.13
N GLU A 68 -17.65 17.58 -10.30
CA GLU A 68 -18.83 18.43 -10.42
C GLU A 68 -18.81 19.23 -11.73
N ALA A 69 -17.69 19.88 -12.03
CA ALA A 69 -17.53 20.63 -13.29
C ALA A 69 -17.72 19.73 -14.52
N ARG A 70 -17.21 18.48 -14.48
CA ARG A 70 -17.37 17.51 -15.57
C ARG A 70 -18.82 17.08 -15.75
N GLN A 71 -19.57 16.91 -14.66
CA GLN A 71 -21.00 16.62 -14.71
C GLN A 71 -21.80 17.78 -15.33
N ILE A 72 -21.53 19.00 -14.88
CA ILE A 72 -22.20 20.21 -15.41
C ILE A 72 -21.96 20.34 -16.92
N LEU A 73 -20.73 20.12 -17.38
CA LEU A 73 -20.40 20.15 -18.81
C LEU A 73 -21.16 19.07 -19.60
N LYS A 74 -21.22 17.85 -19.08
CA LYS A 74 -21.93 16.74 -19.73
C LYS A 74 -23.43 17.02 -19.85
N GLU A 75 -24.06 17.55 -18.79
CA GLU A 75 -25.47 17.96 -18.83
C GLU A 75 -25.73 19.08 -19.84
N ALA A 76 -24.78 20.02 -19.97
CA ALA A 76 -24.88 21.10 -20.95
C ALA A 76 -24.76 20.57 -22.39
N GLU A 77 -23.85 19.64 -22.65
CA GLU A 77 -23.72 18.97 -23.95
C GLU A 77 -24.99 18.16 -24.29
N GLU A 78 -25.53 17.38 -23.36
CA GLU A 78 -26.76 16.61 -23.56
C GLU A 78 -27.97 17.53 -23.86
N LYS A 79 -28.10 18.66 -23.16
CA LYS A 79 -29.14 19.66 -23.44
C LYS A 79 -28.94 20.36 -24.78
N ALA A 80 -27.71 20.57 -25.22
CA ALA A 80 -27.41 21.17 -26.51
C ALA A 80 -27.71 20.21 -27.67
N ILE A 81 -27.51 18.90 -27.48
CA ILE A 81 -27.82 17.86 -28.48
C ILE A 81 -29.33 17.58 -28.54
N SER A 82 -30.05 17.71 -27.41
CA SER A 82 -31.50 17.47 -27.33
C SER A 82 -32.37 18.62 -27.89
N LYS A 83 -31.78 19.74 -28.30
CA LYS A 83 -32.48 20.95 -28.77
C LYS A 83 -32.31 21.13 -30.28
#